data_AF-A0A4Y2GI13-F1
#
_entry.id   AF-A0A4Y2GI13-F1
#
_cell.length_a   1.000
_cell.length_b   1.000
_cell.length_c   1.000
_cell.angle_alpha   90.00
_cell.angle_beta   90.00
_cell.angle_gamma   90.00
#
_symmetry.space_group_name_H-M   'P 1'
#
loop_
_entity.id
_entity.type
_entity.pdbx_description
1 polymer ?
#
loop_
_entity_poly.entity_id
_entity_poly.type
_entity_poly.pdbx_seq_one_letter_code
_entity_poly.pdbx_strand_id
1 'polypeptide(L)'
;MMLYLGDGIRDADNTKFSTKDKRNDVADHVCTEEKRGGWWYRNCSRSNPNGVHVPGGEDDKKLVNWYPWTNYDGLLAIEMKIR
;
A
#
# COMPACT_ATOMS: atom_id res chain seq x y z
N MET A 1 19.55 -14.28 -8.80
CA MET A 1 18.87 -13.15 -9.47
C MET A 1 18.31 -12.24 -8.38
N MET A 2 18.92 -11.08 -8.16
CA MET A 2 18.41 -10.11 -7.19
C MET A 2 17.18 -9.44 -7.82
N LEU A 3 15.99 -9.80 -7.37
CA LEU A 3 14.75 -9.19 -7.87
C LEU A 3 14.66 -7.79 -7.27
N TYR A 4 14.75 -6.77 -8.13
CA TYR A 4 14.50 -5.39 -7.74
C TYR A 4 12.99 -5.25 -7.48
N LEU A 5 12.60 -5.05 -6.22
CA LEU A 5 11.19 -4.91 -5.83
C LEU A 5 10.59 -3.56 -6.27
N GLY A 6 11.42 -2.60 -6.69
CA GLY A 6 11.01 -1.24 -7.01
C GLY A 6 10.66 -0.38 -5.80
N ASP A 7 10.62 0.93 -6.01
CA ASP A 7 10.28 1.91 -4.97
C ASP A 7 8.76 2.03 -4.81
N GLY A 8 8.22 1.28 -3.86
CA GLY A 8 6.81 1.30 -3.45
C GLY A 8 6.49 2.31 -2.35
N ILE A 9 7.50 2.99 -1.78
CA ILE A 9 7.31 3.98 -0.71
C ILE A 9 7.44 5.42 -1.19
N ARG A 10 7.81 5.65 -2.46
CA ARG A 10 7.94 6.97 -3.09
C ARG A 10 6.82 7.95 -2.76
N ASP A 11 5.57 7.48 -2.77
CA ASP A 11 4.41 8.36 -2.57
C ASP A 11 4.11 8.64 -1.09
N ALA A 12 4.73 7.90 -0.16
CA ALA A 12 4.60 8.11 1.28
C ALA A 12 5.43 9.29 1.78
N ASP A 13 6.44 9.73 1.01
CA ASP A 13 7.29 10.84 1.39
C ASP A 13 6.47 12.12 1.62
N ASN A 14 6.80 12.86 2.69
CA ASN A 14 6.12 14.09 3.11
C ASN A 14 4.58 13.98 3.25
N THR A 15 4.06 12.78 3.43
CA THR A 15 2.62 12.51 3.54
C THR A 15 2.26 12.17 4.99
N LYS A 16 1.04 12.50 5.41
CA LYS A 16 0.54 12.14 6.75
C LYS A 16 -0.12 10.76 6.69
N PHE A 17 -0.06 10.02 7.81
CA PHE A 17 -0.69 8.72 7.90
C PHE A 17 -2.22 8.85 7.92
N SER A 18 -2.92 8.08 7.09
CA SER A 18 -4.38 8.08 6.97
C SER A 18 -4.98 6.77 7.48
N THR A 19 -6.12 6.85 8.14
CA THR A 19 -6.90 5.71 8.67
C THR A 19 -8.38 5.88 8.31
N LYS A 20 -9.20 4.84 8.54
CA LYS A 20 -10.64 4.87 8.27
C LYS A 20 -11.39 6.02 8.95
N ASP A 21 -10.89 6.46 10.10
CA ASP A 21 -11.46 7.47 10.98
C ASP A 21 -10.74 8.83 10.87
N LYS A 22 -9.59 8.89 10.19
CA LYS A 22 -8.79 10.10 10.03
C LYS A 22 -8.23 10.22 8.63
N ARG A 23 -8.88 11.06 7.82
CA ARG A 23 -8.48 11.36 6.43
C ARG A 23 -7.37 12.40 6.40
N ASN A 24 -6.17 12.02 5.97
CA ASN A 24 -5.04 12.93 5.74
C ASN A 24 -4.44 12.79 4.32
N ASP A 25 -5.07 12.02 3.44
CA ASP A 25 -4.67 11.89 2.03
C ASP A 25 -4.96 13.16 1.23
N VAL A 26 -4.28 13.28 0.10
CA VAL A 26 -4.35 14.44 -0.83
C VAL A 26 -5.22 14.13 -2.05
N ALA A 27 -5.74 12.89 -2.15
CA ALA A 27 -6.61 12.45 -3.23
C ALA A 27 -7.96 13.20 -3.22
N ASP A 28 -8.67 13.15 -4.34
CA ASP A 28 -10.07 13.60 -4.44
C ASP A 28 -11.07 12.54 -3.93
N HIS A 29 -10.62 11.30 -3.75
CA HIS A 29 -11.37 10.16 -3.22
C HIS A 29 -10.78 9.65 -1.89
N VAL A 30 -11.49 8.74 -1.20
CA VAL A 30 -11.09 8.22 0.10
C VAL A 30 -10.21 6.98 -0.04
N CYS A 31 -8.90 7.17 0.04
CA CYS A 31 -7.92 6.08 -0.15
C CYS A 31 -8.05 4.94 0.84
N THR A 32 -8.47 5.23 2.07
CA THR A 32 -8.65 4.21 3.11
C THR A 32 -9.83 3.27 2.81
N GLU A 33 -10.82 3.72 2.03
CA GLU A 33 -11.92 2.88 1.53
C GLU A 33 -11.50 2.05 0.31
N GLU A 34 -10.73 2.65 -0.61
CA GLU A 34 -10.21 1.97 -1.80
C GLU A 34 -9.18 0.88 -1.46
N LYS A 35 -8.25 1.19 -0.55
CA LYS A 35 -7.13 0.33 -0.18
C LYS A 35 -7.40 -0.53 1.05
N ARG A 36 -8.49 -0.29 1.78
CA ARG A 36 -8.88 -1.03 3.00
C ARG A 36 -7.73 -1.24 3.99
N GLY A 37 -6.91 -0.20 4.16
CA GLY A 37 -5.72 -0.21 5.02
C GLY A 37 -5.45 1.16 5.64
N GLY A 38 -4.44 1.21 6.50
CA GLY A 38 -3.88 2.46 7.01
C GLY A 38 -2.46 2.66 6.48
N TRP A 39 -2.20 3.81 5.86
CA TRP A 39 -0.90 4.09 5.25
C TRP A 39 -0.68 5.59 5.06
N TRP A 40 0.55 5.97 4.71
CA TRP A 40 0.88 7.31 4.22
C TRP A 40 0.35 7.49 2.79
N TYR A 41 -0.97 7.60 2.65
CA TYR A 41 -1.64 7.74 1.36
C TYR A 41 -1.56 9.18 0.84
N ARG A 42 -1.01 9.40 -0.36
CA ARG A 42 -0.96 10.71 -1.03
C ARG A 42 -2.08 10.82 -2.06
N ASN A 43 -1.87 10.32 -3.28
CA ASN A 43 -2.94 9.95 -4.21
C ASN A 43 -3.10 8.43 -4.12
N CYS A 44 -3.52 7.98 -2.95
CA CYS A 44 -3.36 6.63 -2.43
C CYS A 44 -1.89 6.22 -2.37
N SER A 45 -1.49 5.10 -2.94
CA SER A 45 -0.12 4.60 -2.77
C SER A 45 0.28 3.56 -3.81
N ARG A 46 1.61 3.41 -3.95
CA ARG A 46 2.30 2.33 -4.68
C ARG A 46 2.56 1.08 -3.82
N SER A 47 2.14 1.08 -2.58
CA SER A 47 2.24 -0.07 -1.69
C SER A 47 1.12 -0.04 -0.68
N ASN A 48 0.68 -1.21 -0.24
CA ASN A 48 -0.38 -1.32 0.75
C ASN A 48 -0.04 -2.41 1.78
N PRO A 49 1.06 -2.26 2.55
CA PRO A 49 1.52 -3.32 3.47
C PRO A 49 0.52 -3.62 4.59
N ASN A 50 -0.37 -2.68 4.91
CA ASN A 50 -1.44 -2.83 5.90
C ASN A 50 -2.81 -3.09 5.25
N GLY A 51 -2.83 -3.62 4.03
CA GLY A 51 -4.05 -4.00 3.32
C GLY A 51 -4.68 -5.30 3.85
N VAL A 52 -5.73 -5.75 3.16
CA VAL A 52 -6.40 -7.02 3.40
C VAL A 52 -5.46 -8.17 3.04
N HIS A 53 -5.23 -9.07 3.99
CA HIS A 53 -4.34 -10.21 3.77
C HIS A 53 -5.08 -11.38 3.11
N VAL A 54 -4.91 -11.52 1.80
CA VAL A 54 -5.38 -12.68 1.01
C VAL A 54 -4.21 -13.17 0.14
N PRO A 55 -3.40 -14.12 0.62
CA PRO A 55 -2.32 -14.70 -0.16
C PRO A 55 -2.84 -15.31 -1.48
N GLY A 56 -2.22 -14.97 -2.60
CA GLY A 56 -2.65 -15.45 -3.92
C GLY A 56 -3.93 -14.79 -4.43
N GLY A 57 -4.43 -13.73 -3.78
CA GLY A 57 -5.42 -12.85 -4.38
C GLY A 57 -4.79 -12.05 -5.53
N GLU A 58 -5.56 -11.77 -6.57
CA GLU A 58 -5.08 -11.13 -7.80
C GLU A 58 -5.83 -9.83 -8.06
N ASP A 59 -5.12 -8.84 -8.59
CA ASP A 59 -5.65 -7.57 -9.09
C ASP A 59 -6.64 -6.81 -8.16
N ASP A 60 -6.43 -6.84 -6.85
CA ASP A 60 -7.23 -6.05 -5.90
C ASP A 60 -6.34 -5.11 -5.07
N LYS A 61 -6.54 -3.81 -5.31
CA LYS A 61 -5.82 -2.72 -4.64
C LYS A 61 -5.89 -2.78 -3.12
N LYS A 62 -6.91 -3.43 -2.57
CA LYS A 62 -7.13 -3.63 -1.14
C LYS A 62 -6.13 -4.58 -0.52
N LEU A 63 -5.52 -5.46 -1.32
CA LEU A 63 -4.66 -6.51 -0.80
C LEU A 63 -3.37 -5.96 -0.20
N VAL A 64 -2.69 -6.79 0.58
CA VAL A 64 -1.28 -6.58 0.92
C VAL A 64 -0.46 -6.68 -0.36
N ASN A 65 -0.06 -5.54 -0.94
CA ASN A 65 0.65 -5.52 -2.23
C ASN A 65 1.83 -4.54 -2.24
N TRP A 66 2.73 -4.77 -3.21
CA TRP A 66 3.82 -3.86 -3.57
C TRP A 66 3.79 -3.63 -5.08
N TYR A 67 3.13 -2.55 -5.50
CA TYR A 67 2.78 -2.26 -6.90
C TYR A 67 3.94 -2.37 -7.89
N PRO A 68 5.15 -1.86 -7.60
CA PRO A 68 6.27 -1.97 -8.54
C PRO A 68 6.74 -3.41 -8.79
N TRP A 69 6.39 -4.37 -7.93
CA TRP A 69 6.76 -5.77 -8.06
C TRP A 69 5.61 -6.66 -8.52
N THR A 70 4.48 -6.63 -7.78
CA THR A 70 3.36 -7.56 -8.00
C THR A 70 2.08 -6.86 -8.45
N ASN A 71 2.16 -5.58 -8.84
CA ASN A 71 0.97 -4.78 -9.14
C ASN A 71 -0.01 -4.81 -7.94
N TYR A 72 -1.23 -5.30 -8.12
CA TYR A 72 -2.21 -5.43 -7.04
C TYR A 72 -2.40 -6.87 -6.55
N ASP A 73 -1.47 -7.77 -6.90
CA ASP A 73 -1.51 -9.14 -6.42
C ASP A 73 -1.03 -9.22 -4.96
N GLY A 74 -1.73 -10.05 -4.19
CA GLY A 74 -1.56 -10.24 -2.76
C GLY A 74 -0.28 -10.99 -2.41
N LEU A 75 0.55 -10.36 -1.60
CA LEU A 75 1.77 -10.95 -1.05
C LEU A 75 1.45 -11.98 0.04
N LEU A 76 2.17 -13.11 0.01
CA LEU A 76 2.12 -14.13 1.07
C LEU A 76 2.60 -13.60 2.41
N ALA A 77 3.59 -12.71 2.40
CA ALA A 77 4.15 -12.09 3.60
C ALA A 77 4.78 -10.74 3.24
N ILE A 78 4.78 -9.84 4.21
CA ILE A 78 5.51 -8.57 4.15
C ILE A 78 6.04 -8.24 5.54
N GLU A 79 7.27 -7.73 5.61
CA GLU A 79 7.88 -7.27 6.85
C GLU A 79 8.54 -5.91 6.61
N MET A 80 8.35 -4.98 7.54
CA MET A 80 9.04 -3.69 7.56
C MET A 80 9.92 -3.64 8.79
N LYS A 81 11.21 -3.32 8.62
CA LYS A 81 12.21 -3.31 9.68
C LYS A 81 13.02 -2.03 9.61
N ILE A 82 13.38 -1.49 10.77
CA ILE A 82 14.37 -0.42 10.95
C ILE A 82 15.64 -1.01 11.55
N ARG A 83 16.77 -0.31 11.41
CA ARG A 83 18.04 -0.69 12.00
C ARG A 83 18.55 0.42 12.91
#